data_AF-A0A7L4THL9-F1
#
_entry.id   AF-A0A7L4THL9-F1
#
_cell.length_a   1.000
_cell.length_b   1.000
_cell.length_c   1.000
_cell.angle_alpha   90.00
_cell.angle_beta   90.00
_cell.angle_gamma   90.00
#
_symmetry.space_group_name_H-M   'P 1'
#
loop_
_entity.id
_entity.type
_entity.pdbx_description
1 polymer ?
#
loop_
_entity_poly.entity_id
_entity_poly.type
_entity_poly.pdbx_seq_one_letter_code
_entity_poly.pdbx_strand_id
1 'polypeptide(L)' 'MDGGAMFGVVPKPLWSRKYPHNENNQIELRTDPILIQKDGKNILMESGIGNGRFSDK' A
#
# COMPACT_ATOMS: atom_id res chain seq x y z
N MET A 1 3.19 6.15 0.77
CA MET A 1 3.93 6.18 2.06
C MET A 1 5.40 6.44 1.80
N ASP A 2 6.16 6.99 2.75
CA ASP A 2 7.62 7.13 2.62
C ASP A 2 8.30 5.76 2.51
N GLY A 3 9.16 5.58 1.50
CA GLY A 3 9.86 4.32 1.25
C GLY A 3 10.84 3.95 2.36
N GLY A 4 11.56 4.92 2.92
CA GLY A 4 12.49 4.67 4.04
C GLY A 4 11.77 4.13 5.27
N ALA A 5 10.61 4.73 5.62
CA ALA A 5 9.76 4.26 6.70
C ALA A 5 9.25 2.82 6.47
N MET A 6 8.89 2.45 5.24
CA MET A 6 8.40 1.11 4.91
C MET A 6 9.50 0.03 4.92
N PHE A 7 10.73 0.41 4.57
CA PHE A 7 11.86 -0.52 4.47
C PHE A 7 12.80 -0.48 5.69
N GLY A 8 12.55 0.41 6.65
CA GLY A 8 13.25 0.47 7.93
C GLY A 8 14.77 0.63 7.77
N VAL A 9 15.52 -0.35 8.27
CA VAL A 9 17.00 -0.34 8.22
C VAL A 9 17.57 -0.63 6.83
N VAL A 10 16.75 -1.04 5.86
CA VAL A 10 17.25 -1.37 4.52
C VAL A 10 17.64 -0.09 3.77
N PRO A 11 18.88 0.03 3.27
CA PRO A 11 19.33 1.21 2.55
C PRO A 11 18.53 1.49 1.27
N LYS A 12 18.29 2.78 1.00
CA LYS A 12 17.62 3.26 -0.22
C LYS A 12 18.18 2.65 -1.51
N PRO A 13 19.51 2.58 -1.75
CA PRO A 13 20.06 1.99 -2.96
C PRO A 13 19.71 0.51 -3.20
N LEU A 14 19.27 -0.22 -2.16
CA LEU A 14 18.84 -1.62 -2.28
C LEU A 14 17.35 -1.74 -2.57
N TRP A 15 16.49 -1.09 -1.78
CA TRP A 15 15.04 -1.22 -1.96
C TRP A 15 14.52 -0.48 -3.19
N SER A 16 15.16 0.62 -3.59
CA SER A 16 14.73 1.42 -4.75
C SER A 16 14.90 0.71 -6.09
N ARG A 17 15.69 -0.37 -6.13
CA ARG A 17 15.83 -1.24 -7.31
C ARG A 17 14.61 -2.11 -7.55
N LYS A 18 13.83 -2.36 -6.49
CA LYS A 18 12.65 -3.24 -6.53
C LYS A 18 11.34 -2.46 -6.53
N TYR A 19 11.31 -1.32 -5.85
CA TYR A 19 10.12 -0.49 -5.71
C TYR A 19 10.36 0.90 -6.30
N PRO A 20 9.59 1.29 -7.35
CA PRO A 20 9.57 2.66 -7.83
C PRO A 20 9.22 3.64 -6.71
N HIS A 21 9.85 4.82 -6.73
CA HIS A 21 9.55 5.90 -5.80
C HIS A 21 9.53 7.23 -6.54
N ASN A 22 8.75 8.18 -6.03
CA ASN A 22 8.70 9.54 -6.58
C ASN A 22 9.79 10.45 -5.98
N GLU A 23 9.83 11.71 -6.42
CA GLU A 23 10.77 12.73 -5.94
C GLU A 23 10.69 12.97 -4.42
N ASN A 24 9.51 12.74 -3.83
CA ASN A 24 9.24 12.84 -2.39
C ASN A 24 9.62 11.57 -1.61
N ASN A 25 10.36 10.63 -2.22
CA ASN A 25 10.74 9.35 -1.63
C ASN A 25 9.56 8.42 -1.29
N GLN A 26 8.37 8.67 -1.83
CA GLN A 26 7.18 7.87 -1.56
C GLN A 26 7.09 6.69 -2.52
N ILE A 27 6.65 5.56 -2.00
CA ILE A 27 6.28 4.37 -2.77
C ILE A 27 4.77 4.21 -2.85
N GLU A 28 4.30 3.63 -3.96
CA GLU A 28 2.91 3.23 -4.13
C GLU A 28 2.61 2.04 -3.21
N LEU A 29 1.52 2.16 -2.43
CA LEU A 29 0.98 1.08 -1.61
C LEU A 29 -0.52 0.99 -1.86
N ARG A 30 -0.93 -0.08 -2.54
CA ARG A 30 -2.34 -0.35 -2.83
C ARG A 30 -3.05 -0.82 -1.57
N THR A 31 -4.30 -0.41 -1.41
CA THR A 31 -5.17 -0.76 -0.28
C THR A 31 -6.38 -1.53 -0.78
N ASP A 32 -6.15 -2.58 -1.56
CA ASP A 32 -7.20 -3.30 -2.23
C ASP A 32 -7.82 -4.36 -1.30
N PRO A 33 -9.12 -4.30 -1.04
CA PRO A 33 -9.81 -5.38 -0.32
C PRO A 33 -9.75 -6.69 -1.11
N ILE A 34 -9.66 -7.80 -0.39
CA ILE A 34 -9.72 -9.14 -0.99
C ILE A 34 -11.09 -9.75 -0.67
N LEU A 35 -11.85 -10.08 -1.70
CA LEU A 35 -13.09 -10.83 -1.58
C LEU A 35 -12.81 -12.33 -1.73
N ILE A 36 -13.14 -13.10 -0.70
CA ILE A 36 -13.04 -14.56 -0.70
C ILE A 36 -14.45 -15.13 -0.75
N GLN A 37 -14.70 -15.98 -1.75
CA GLN A 37 -15.99 -16.66 -1.93
C GLN A 37 -15.79 -18.16 -1.76
N LYS A 38 -16.41 -18.76 -0.74
CA LYS A 38 -16.25 -20.19 -0.43
C LYS A 38 -17.46 -20.73 0.33
N ASP A 39 -17.92 -21.92 -0.04
CA ASP A 39 -19.01 -22.66 0.64
C ASP A 39 -20.28 -21.81 0.84
N GLY A 40 -20.65 -21.03 -0.18
CA GLY A 40 -21.80 -20.12 -0.13
C GLY A 40 -21.60 -18.86 0.73
N LYS A 41 -20.40 -18.66 1.29
CA LYS A 41 -20.05 -17.48 2.09
C LYS A 41 -19.22 -16.50 1.28
N ASN A 42 -19.45 -15.22 1.54
CA ASN A 42 -18.63 -14.11 1.07
C ASN A 42 -17.89 -13.52 2.28
N ILE A 43 -16.56 -13.49 2.22
CA ILE A 43 -15.69 -12.94 3.26
C ILE A 43 -14.87 -11.82 2.63
N LEU A 44 -14.97 -10.62 3.19
CA LEU A 44 -14.16 -9.49 2.78
C LEU A 44 -12.99 -9.35 3.76
N MET A 45 -11.76 -9.43 3.26
CA MET A 45 -10.56 -9.09 4.02
C MET A 45 -10.14 -7.66 3.70
N GLU A 46 -9.98 -6.85 4.75
CA GLU A 46 -9.80 -5.40 4.70
C GLU A 46 -10.99 -4.65 4.09
N SER A 47 -11.07 -3.33 4.31
CA SER A 47 -12.11 -2.47 3.72
C SER A 47 -11.54 -1.34 2.85
N GLY A 48 -10.22 -1.38 2.60
CA GLY A 48 -9.49 -0.32 1.94
C GLY A 48 -9.61 1.00 2.70
N ILE A 49 -9.41 2.10 1.99
CA ILE A 49 -9.44 3.46 2.55
C ILE A 49 -10.81 4.13 2.47
N GLY A 50 -11.79 3.53 1.78
CA GLY A 50 -13.11 4.11 1.58
C GLY A 50 -13.13 5.32 0.62
N ASN A 51 -14.29 5.98 0.51
CA ASN A 51 -14.51 7.07 -0.44
C ASN A 51 -14.41 8.44 0.24
N GLY A 52 -13.80 9.43 -0.44
CA GLY A 52 -13.71 10.82 0.03
C GLY A 52 -12.93 11.02 1.32
N ARG A 53 -12.01 10.09 1.66
CA ARG A 53 -11.23 10.16 2.91
C ARG A 53 -10.00 11.05 2.85
N PHE A 54 -9.51 11.37 1.65
CA PHE A 54 -8.37 12.26 1.47
C PHE A 54 -8.85 13.67 1.14
N SER A 55 -8.20 14.65 1.77
CA SER A 55 -8.23 16.05 1.35
C SER A 55 -7.04 16.32 0.43
N ASP A 56 -7.02 17.47 -0.26
CA ASP A 56 -5.92 17.89 -1.15
C ASP A 56 -4.57 18.19 -0.45
N LYS A 57 -4.38 17.71 0.79
CA LYS A 57 -3.17 17.87 1.57
C LYS A 57 -2.28 16.64 1.50
#